data_AF-A0A849AIE6-F1
#
_entry.id   AF-A0A849AIE6-F1
#
_cell.length_a   1.000
_cell.length_b   1.000
_cell.length_c   1.000
_cell.angle_alpha   90.00
_cell.angle_beta   90.00
_cell.angle_gamma   90.00
#
_symmetry.space_group_name_H-M   'P 1'
#
loop_
_entity.id
_entity.type
_entity.pdbx_description
1 polymer ?
#
loop_
_entity_poly.entity_id
_entity_poly.type
_entity_poly.pdbx_seq_one_letter_code
_entity_poly.pdbx_strand_id
1 'polypeptide(L)'
;MAQDKRDFTAPPGGVMTDEVGAITGDLSTWLDPEETGAVRVSYAGALDTYTVTGSPVADLTIDQVVERLSKDPGPDETGNPGSADLR
;
A
#
# COMPACT_ATOMS: atom_id res chain seq x y z
N MET A 1 -11.48 -19.24 -0.44
CA MET A 1 -11.72 -18.09 0.46
C MET A 1 -11.40 -16.85 -0.36
N ALA A 2 -12.33 -15.90 -0.47
CA ALA A 2 -12.04 -14.66 -1.20
C ALA A 2 -11.03 -13.86 -0.37
N GLN A 3 -9.90 -13.46 -0.96
CA GLN A 3 -9.04 -12.47 -0.33
C GLN A 3 -9.84 -11.16 -0.22
N ASP A 4 -9.91 -10.58 0.98
CA ASP A 4 -10.57 -9.30 1.18
C ASP A 4 -9.67 -8.21 0.62
N LYS A 5 -9.86 -7.93 -0.68
CA LYS A 5 -9.09 -6.96 -1.45
C LYS A 5 -9.87 -5.65 -1.50
N ARG A 6 -9.15 -4.53 -1.35
CA ARG A 6 -9.71 -3.19 -1.39
C ARG A 6 -9.00 -2.36 -2.44
N ASP A 7 -9.78 -1.71 -3.28
CA ASP A 7 -9.28 -0.80 -4.30
C ASP A 7 -9.18 0.62 -3.74
N PHE A 8 -8.12 1.32 -4.09
CA PHE A 8 -7.88 2.71 -3.72
C PHE A 8 -6.96 3.38 -4.73
N THR A 9 -7.01 4.71 -4.80
CA THR A 9 -6.07 5.48 -5.62
C THR A 9 -4.90 5.89 -4.73
N ALA A 10 -3.67 5.60 -5.17
CA ALA A 10 -2.46 6.02 -4.48
C ALA A 10 -2.32 7.55 -4.47
N PRO A 11 -1.70 8.13 -3.43
CA PRO A 11 -1.41 9.55 -3.39
C PRO A 11 -0.43 9.95 -4.49
N PRO A 12 -0.27 11.26 -4.79
CA PRO A 12 0.66 11.76 -5.81
C PRO A 12 2.10 11.22 -5.68
N GLY A 13 2.59 11.00 -4.46
CA GLY A 13 3.91 10.40 -4.20
C GLY A 13 3.95 8.87 -4.27
N GLY A 14 2.81 8.22 -4.49
CA GLY A 14 2.68 6.77 -4.62
C GLY A 14 2.68 6.04 -3.28
N VAL A 15 2.59 4.71 -3.36
CA VAL A 15 2.76 3.80 -2.22
C VAL A 15 4.14 3.17 -2.30
N MET A 16 4.92 3.27 -1.23
CA MET A 16 6.25 2.68 -1.14
C MET A 16 6.14 1.16 -1.00
N THR A 17 6.90 0.46 -1.83
CA THR A 17 7.02 -1.01 -1.81
C THR A 17 8.48 -1.42 -1.69
N ASP A 18 8.73 -2.58 -1.11
CA ASP A 18 10.09 -3.08 -0.90
C ASP A 18 10.74 -3.60 -2.19
N GLU A 19 9.96 -4.08 -3.17
CA GLU A 19 10.50 -4.64 -4.41
C GLU A 19 10.77 -3.59 -5.51
N VAL A 20 9.86 -2.65 -5.73
CA VAL A 20 9.90 -1.72 -6.89
C VAL A 20 9.90 -0.25 -6.50
N GLY A 21 9.84 0.07 -5.20
CA GLY A 21 9.76 1.44 -4.71
C GLY A 21 8.33 2.00 -4.79
N ALA A 22 8.20 3.29 -5.07
CA ALA A 22 6.91 3.96 -5.08
C ALA A 22 6.08 3.61 -6.33
N ILE A 23 4.90 3.04 -6.13
CA ILE A 23 3.91 2.77 -7.19
C ILE A 23 2.73 3.74 -7.11
N THR A 24 2.28 4.26 -8.24
CA THR A 24 1.22 5.29 -8.32
C THR A 24 0.02 4.82 -9.13
N GLY A 25 -1.14 5.48 -9.00
CA GLY A 25 -2.35 5.17 -9.76
C GLY A 25 -3.37 4.35 -8.97
N ASP A 26 -4.22 3.60 -9.68
CA ASP A 26 -5.24 2.76 -9.06
C ASP A 26 -4.65 1.42 -8.63
N LEU A 27 -4.68 1.21 -7.32
CA LEU A 27 -4.08 0.07 -6.66
C LEU A 27 -5.14 -0.71 -5.91
N SER A 28 -4.83 -1.97 -5.67
CA SER A 28 -5.63 -2.86 -4.88
C SER A 28 -4.76 -3.49 -3.81
N THR A 29 -5.16 -3.44 -2.55
CA THR A 29 -4.40 -3.96 -1.42
C THR A 29 -5.18 -5.02 -0.65
N TRP A 30 -4.47 -5.95 -0.01
CA TRP A 30 -5.02 -6.99 0.84
C TRP A 30 -4.00 -7.39 1.92
N LEU A 31 -4.50 -8.00 3.00
CA LEU A 31 -3.66 -8.69 3.98
C LEU A 31 -3.33 -10.08 3.44
N ASP A 32 -2.04 -10.41 3.40
CA ASP A 32 -1.59 -11.72 2.96
C ASP A 32 -2.03 -12.79 3.97
N PRO A 33 -2.76 -13.84 3.54
CA PRO A 33 -3.21 -14.89 4.43
C PRO A 33 -2.11 -15.92 4.75
N GLU A 34 -1.04 -15.98 3.96
CA GLU A 34 0.09 -16.88 4.17
C GLU A 34 1.13 -16.25 5.11
N GLU A 35 1.29 -14.92 5.05
CA GLU A 35 2.16 -14.14 5.90
C GLU A 35 1.36 -13.21 6.84
N THR A 36 1.20 -13.60 8.11
CA THR A 36 0.41 -12.85 9.10
C THR A 36 0.81 -11.38 9.18
N GLY A 37 -0.12 -10.50 8.83
CA GLY A 37 0.07 -9.04 8.89
C GLY A 37 0.83 -8.47 7.70
N ALA A 38 1.25 -9.29 6.73
CA ALA A 38 1.90 -8.78 5.54
C ALA A 38 0.89 -8.04 4.66
N VAL A 39 1.24 -6.84 4.24
CA VAL A 39 0.38 -6.04 3.35
C VAL A 39 0.91 -6.14 1.94
N ARG A 40 0.06 -6.64 1.05
CA ARG A 40 0.34 -6.72 -0.37
C ARG A 40 -0.45 -5.68 -1.14
N VAL A 41 0.10 -5.23 -2.25
CA VAL A 41 -0.52 -4.27 -3.16
C VAL A 41 -0.27 -4.70 -4.60
N SER A 42 -1.24 -4.48 -5.48
CA SER A 42 -1.10 -4.66 -6.92
C SER A 42 -1.73 -3.48 -7.63
N TYR A 43 -1.37 -3.26 -8.89
CA TYR A 43 -2.21 -2.47 -9.78
C TYR A 43 -3.60 -3.10 -9.91
N ALA A 44 -4.63 -2.27 -10.05
CA ALA A 44 -5.99 -2.75 -10.28
C ALA A 44 -6.04 -3.62 -11.55
N GLY A 45 -6.40 -4.89 -11.40
CA GLY A 45 -6.46 -5.87 -12.50
C GLY A 45 -5.12 -6.49 -12.92
N ALA A 46 -4.02 -6.18 -12.25
CA ALA A 46 -2.73 -6.81 -12.49
C ALA A 46 -2.54 -8.11 -11.68
N LEU A 47 -1.66 -8.98 -12.18
CA LEU A 47 -1.23 -10.19 -11.47
C LEU A 47 0.00 -9.94 -10.60
N ASP A 48 0.78 -8.90 -10.90
CA ASP A 48 1.97 -8.54 -10.12
C ASP A 48 1.57 -7.95 -8.77
N THR A 49 2.19 -8.47 -7.71
CA THR A 49 1.91 -8.11 -6.33
C THR A 49 3.20 -7.75 -5.63
N TYR A 50 3.17 -6.66 -4.87
CA TYR A 50 4.32 -6.10 -4.16
C TYR A 50 4.01 -6.00 -2.68
N THR A 51 5.02 -6.09 -1.84
CA THR A 51 4.91 -5.87 -0.39
C THR A 51 5.05 -4.38 -0.09
N VAL A 52 4.08 -3.86 0.66
CA VAL A 52 4.10 -2.46 1.10
C VAL A 52 5.16 -2.28 2.19
N THR A 53 6.02 -1.27 2.05
CA THR A 53 7.06 -0.98 3.04
C THR A 53 6.43 -0.61 4.40
N GLY A 54 7.01 -1.14 5.48
CA GLY A 54 6.47 -1.01 6.85
C GLY A 54 5.57 -2.19 7.26
N SER A 55 5.27 -3.10 6.34
CA SER A 55 4.75 -4.43 6.62
C SER A 55 5.80 -5.33 7.33
N PRO A 56 5.40 -6.28 8.20
CA PRO A 56 4.03 -6.62 8.58
C PRO A 56 3.44 -5.69 9.65
N VAL A 57 2.12 -5.53 9.64
CA VAL A 57 1.33 -4.76 10.61
C VAL A 57 0.46 -5.70 11.46
N ALA A 58 0.58 -5.62 12.78
CA ALA A 58 -0.06 -6.58 13.69
C ALA A 58 -1.54 -6.27 14.01
N ASP A 59 -1.90 -4.98 14.05
CA ASP A 59 -3.19 -4.50 14.59
C ASP A 59 -3.97 -3.62 13.60
N LEU A 60 -3.67 -3.72 12.29
CA LEU A 60 -4.40 -2.97 11.27
C LEU A 60 -5.36 -3.86 10.50
N THR A 61 -6.60 -3.39 10.34
CA THR A 61 -7.55 -3.97 9.38
C THR A 61 -7.23 -3.50 7.97
N ILE A 62 -7.75 -4.20 6.96
CA ILE A 62 -7.54 -3.79 5.56
C ILE A 62 -8.09 -2.39 5.28
N ASP A 63 -9.21 -2.00 5.89
CA ASP A 63 -9.76 -0.65 5.72
C ASP A 63 -8.84 0.42 6.36
N GLN A 64 -8.17 0.12 7.48
CA GLN A 64 -7.18 1.01 8.09
C GLN A 64 -5.89 1.10 7.27
N VAL A 65 -5.47 -0.01 6.65
CA VAL A 65 -4.35 -0.01 5.70
C VAL A 65 -4.68 0.90 4.51
N VAL A 66 -5.86 0.76 3.92
CA VAL A 66 -6.31 1.61 2.81
C VAL A 66 -6.38 3.07 3.22
N GLU A 67 -6.92 3.38 4.41
CA GLU A 67 -6.94 4.74 4.93
C GLU A 67 -5.52 5.31 5.05
N ARG A 68 -4.56 4.51 5.52
CA ARG A 68 -3.16 4.94 5.64
C ARG A 68 -2.50 5.16 4.29
N LEU A 69 -2.68 4.23 3.35
CA LEU A 69 -2.05 4.27 2.03
C LEU A 69 -2.67 5.29 1.08
N SER A 70 -3.95 5.62 1.25
CA SER A 70 -4.64 6.68 0.49
C SER A 70 -4.36 8.08 1.04
N LYS A 71 -3.85 8.19 2.26
CA LYS A 71 -3.53 9.47 2.88
C LYS A 71 -2.24 10.03 2.30
N ASP A 72 -2.34 11.23 1.74
CA ASP A 72 -1.16 11.98 1.30
C ASP A 72 -0.26 12.32 2.50
N PRO A 73 1.01 11.88 2.52
CA PRO A 73 1.93 12.17 3.61
C PRO A 73 2.46 13.62 3.56
N GLY A 74 2.11 14.39 2.52
CA GLY A 74 2.64 15.71 2.26
C GLY A 74 3.96 15.67 1.50
N PRO A 75 4.55 16.85 1.23
CA PRO A 75 5.82 16.94 0.55
C PRO A 75 6.99 16.50 1.45
N ASP A 76 7.98 15.84 0.86
CA ASP A 76 9.27 15.51 1.46
C ASP A 76 10.09 16.79 1.77
N GLU A 77 11.27 16.60 2.37
CA GLU A 77 12.20 17.67 2.74
C GLU A 77 12.68 18.54 1.56
N THR A 78 12.49 18.08 0.33
CA THR A 78 12.90 18.76 -0.92
C THR A 78 11.69 19.39 -1.63
N GLY A 79 10.46 19.17 -1.15
CA GLY A 79 9.23 19.69 -1.73
C GLY A 79 8.56 18.77 -2.76
N ASN A 80 9.02 17.52 -2.92
CA ASN A 80 8.36 16.54 -3.79
C ASN A 80 7.27 15.78 -3.01
N PRO A 81 6.20 15.28 -3.66
CA PRO A 81 5.21 14.46 -2.97
C PRO A 81 5.86 13.23 -2.30
N GLY A 82 5.65 13.06 -0.99
CA GLY A 82 6.12 11.90 -0.26
C GLY A 82 5.31 10.65 -0.62
N SER A 83 5.98 9.50 -0.66
CA SER A 83 5.31 8.21 -0.82
C SER A 83 4.66 7.77 0.49
N ALA A 84 3.46 7.21 0.41
CA ALA A 84 2.78 6.62 1.55
C ALA A 84 3.34 5.22 1.85
N ASP A 85 3.56 4.94 3.12
CA ASP A 85 4.02 3.66 3.63
C ASP A 85 3.37 3.36 4.99
N LEU A 86 3.67 2.19 5.57
CA LEU A 86 3.05 1.73 6.82
C LEU A 86 3.91 1.97 8.08
N ARG A 87 5.04 2.67 7.96
CA ARG A 87 5.95 2.96 9.07
C ARG A 87 5.45 4.06 10.02
#